data_AF-A0A1R3W9G7-F1
#
_entry.id   AF-A0A1R3W9G7-F1
#
_cell.length_a   1.000
_cell.length_b   1.000
_cell.length_c   1.000
_cell.angle_alpha   90.00
_cell.angle_beta   90.00
_cell.angle_gamma   90.00
#
_symmetry.space_group_name_H-M   'P 1'
#
loop_
_entity.id
_entity.type
_entity.pdbx_description
1 polymer ?
#
loop_
_entity_poly.entity_id
_entity_poly.type
_entity_poly.pdbx_seq_one_letter_code
_entity_poly.pdbx_strand_id
1 'polypeptide(L)'
;MDVFAWIVLAAAVGAGIVGILIAPRLKRHELRRRLEGGGGALGGIGAGFDSVWRPSAEDAHAHWEAQVELPAPAPVAGGVGRLEDCRIVIRVDPQD
;
A
#
# COMPACT_ATOMS: atom_id res chain seq x y z
N MET A 1 -41.44 16.78 -14.86
CA MET A 1 -40.31 16.36 -14.01
C MET A 1 -40.32 17.25 -12.78
N ASP A 2 -40.35 16.65 -11.59
CA ASP A 2 -40.41 17.38 -10.31
C ASP A 2 -39.09 18.14 -10.05
N VAL A 3 -39.17 19.37 -9.54
CA VAL A 3 -38.00 20.21 -9.19
C VAL A 3 -37.13 19.50 -8.13
N PHE A 4 -37.77 18.79 -7.20
CA PHE A 4 -37.05 18.01 -6.19
C PHE A 4 -36.19 16.90 -6.83
N ALA A 5 -36.68 16.24 -7.89
CA ALA A 5 -35.91 15.22 -8.58
C ALA A 5 -34.65 15.80 -9.24
N TRP A 6 -34.74 17.01 -9.82
CA TRP A 6 -33.58 17.69 -10.40
C TRP A 6 -32.57 18.15 -9.36
N ILE A 7 -33.03 18.63 -8.19
CA ILE A 7 -32.15 19.00 -7.09
C ILE A 7 -31.40 17.77 -6.58
N VAL A 8 -32.09 16.65 -6.37
CA VAL A 8 -31.47 15.40 -5.93
C VAL A 8 -30.46 14.89 -6.96
N LEU A 9 -30.82 14.94 -8.25
CA LEU A 9 -29.91 14.54 -9.32
C LEU A 9 -28.66 15.43 -9.38
N ALA A 10 -28.83 16.75 -9.29
CA ALA A 10 -27.72 17.69 -9.27
C ALA A 10 -26.81 17.49 -8.05
N ALA A 11 -27.39 17.21 -6.88
CA ALA A 11 -26.63 16.90 -5.67
C ALA A 11 -25.84 15.59 -5.82
N ALA A 12 -26.44 14.54 -6.38
CA ALA A 12 -25.78 13.26 -6.62
C ALA A 12 -24.60 13.40 -7.60
N VAL A 13 -24.80 14.13 -8.70
CA VAL A 13 -23.75 14.43 -9.69
C VAL A 13 -22.65 15.28 -9.06
N GLY A 14 -23.02 16.32 -8.31
CA GLY A 14 -22.09 17.20 -7.60
C GLY A 14 -21.22 16.43 -6.60
N ALA A 15 -21.82 15.55 -5.80
CA ALA A 15 -21.10 14.68 -4.87
C ALA A 15 -20.13 13.75 -5.60
N GLY A 16 -20.52 13.18 -6.75
CA GLY A 16 -19.64 12.37 -7.59
C GLY A 16 -18.42 13.14 -8.10
N ILE A 17 -18.65 14.35 -8.64
CA ILE A 17 -17.56 15.23 -9.13
C ILE A 17 -16.61 15.61 -7.99
N VAL A 18 -17.16 16.03 -6.85
CA VAL A 18 -16.37 16.38 -5.66
C VAL A 18 -15.56 15.16 -5.20
N GLY A 19 -16.16 13.97 -5.19
CA GLY A 19 -15.48 12.72 -4.88
C GLY A 19 -14.28 12.46 -5.80
N ILE A 20 -14.46 12.60 -7.11
CA ILE A 20 -13.37 12.44 -8.11
C ILE A 20 -12.24 13.44 -7.87
N LEU A 21 -12.57 14.70 -7.57
CA LEU A 21 -11.56 15.75 -7.34
C LEU A 21 -10.78 15.54 -6.02
N ILE A 22 -11.42 14.97 -5.00
CA ILE A 22 -10.81 14.73 -3.69
C ILE A 22 -10.05 13.39 -3.64
N ALA A 23 -10.42 12.41 -4.48
CA ALA A 23 -9.83 11.08 -4.51
C ALA A 23 -8.28 11.05 -4.55
N PRO A 24 -7.57 11.87 -5.38
CA PRO A 24 -6.12 11.88 -5.41
C PRO A 24 -5.49 12.33 -4.07
N ARG A 25 -6.16 13.25 -3.37
CA ARG A 25 -5.69 13.76 -2.07
C ARG A 25 -5.90 12.73 -0.97
N LEU A 26 -7.06 12.07 -0.94
CA LEU A 26 -7.35 10.99 0.01
C LEU A 26 -6.37 9.83 -0.16
N LYS A 27 -6.10 9.41 -1.41
CA LYS A 27 -5.12 8.34 -1.69
C LYS A 27 -3.73 8.67 -1.17
N ARG A 28 -3.27 9.91 -1.35
CA ARG A 28 -1.95 10.36 -0.85
C ARG A 28 -1.89 10.39 0.68
N HIS A 29 -2.98 10.81 1.33
CA HIS A 29 -3.07 10.86 2.79
C HIS A 29 -3.10 9.47 3.41
N GLU A 30 -3.86 8.56 2.81
CA GLU A 30 -3.93 7.16 3.23
C GLU A 30 -2.60 6.44 3.05
N LEU A 31 -1.89 6.69 1.93
CA LEU A 31 -0.55 6.14 1.71
C LEU A 31 0.43 6.60 2.80
N ARG A 32 0.40 7.88 3.17
CA ARG A 32 1.24 8.41 4.27
C ARG A 32 0.92 7.72 5.59
N ARG A 33 -0.36 7.59 5.94
CA ARG A 33 -0.78 6.89 7.17
C ARG A 33 -0.35 5.42 7.20
N ARG A 34 -0.43 4.72 6.06
CA ARG A 34 0.04 3.33 5.96
C ARG A 34 1.54 3.20 6.14
N LEU A 35 2.33 4.13 5.59
CA LEU A 35 3.79 4.18 5.78
C LEU A 35 4.18 4.51 7.23
N GLU A 36 3.35 5.29 7.93
CA GLU A 36 3.51 5.62 9.36
C GLU A 36 2.99 4.52 10.30
N GLY A 37 2.55 3.37 9.77
CA GLY A 37 2.03 2.24 10.57
C GLY A 37 0.58 2.39 11.05
N GLY A 38 -0.12 3.45 10.64
CA GLY A 38 -1.48 3.79 11.05
C GLY A 38 -2.58 3.29 10.11
N GLY A 39 -2.49 2.05 9.62
CA GLY A 39 -3.51 1.46 8.74
C GLY A 39 -4.84 1.22 9.46
N GLY A 40 -5.84 2.06 9.22
CA GLY A 40 -7.16 1.98 9.83
C GLY A 40 -8.12 1.01 9.14
N ALA A 41 -9.14 0.56 9.89
CA ALA A 41 -10.12 -0.49 9.52
C ALA A 41 -10.93 -0.27 8.21
N LEU A 42 -10.85 0.90 7.59
CA LEU A 42 -11.54 1.21 6.33
C LEU A 42 -10.81 0.71 5.07
N GLY A 43 -9.58 0.18 5.21
CA GLY A 43 -8.81 -0.35 4.08
C GLY A 43 -9.51 -1.49 3.32
N GLY A 44 -10.39 -2.26 3.97
CA GLY A 44 -11.12 -3.36 3.36
C GLY A 44 -12.34 -2.94 2.53
N ILE A 45 -12.99 -1.82 2.85
CA ILE A 45 -14.17 -1.35 2.11
C ILE A 45 -13.77 -0.86 0.71
N GLY A 46 -12.60 -0.21 0.59
CA GLY A 46 -12.07 0.24 -0.71
C GLY A 46 -11.55 -0.89 -1.60
N ALA A 47 -11.12 -2.02 -1.04
CA ALA A 47 -10.55 -3.13 -1.80
C ALA A 47 -11.57 -3.76 -2.76
N GLY A 48 -12.83 -3.91 -2.33
CA GLY A 48 -13.91 -4.39 -3.20
C GLY A 48 -14.21 -3.45 -4.38
N PHE A 49 -14.13 -2.13 -4.17
CA PHE A 49 -14.28 -1.15 -5.26
C PHE A 49 -13.06 -1.10 -6.18
N ASP A 50 -11.84 -1.42 -5.74
CA ASP A 50 -10.69 -1.41 -6.67
C ASP A 50 -10.86 -2.50 -7.76
N SER A 51 -11.58 -3.61 -7.49
CA SER A 51 -11.85 -4.66 -8.51
C SER A 51 -12.63 -4.18 -9.74
N VAL A 52 -13.57 -3.24 -9.59
CA VAL A 52 -14.43 -2.75 -10.68
C VAL A 52 -13.85 -1.50 -11.34
N TRP A 53 -13.10 -0.68 -10.59
CA TRP A 53 -12.54 0.58 -11.10
C TRP A 53 -11.06 0.50 -11.48
N ARG A 54 -10.30 -0.47 -10.93
CA ARG A 54 -8.87 -0.74 -11.17
C ARG A 54 -8.58 -2.26 -11.14
N PRO A 55 -9.16 -3.04 -12.09
CA PRO A 55 -9.03 -4.51 -12.09
C PRO A 55 -7.58 -5.00 -12.16
N SER A 56 -6.65 -4.23 -12.73
CA SER A 56 -5.23 -4.60 -12.81
C SER A 56 -4.44 -4.35 -11.50
N ALA A 57 -5.10 -3.89 -10.43
CA ALA A 57 -4.44 -3.59 -9.17
C ALA A 57 -3.96 -4.87 -8.46
N GLU A 58 -4.76 -5.94 -8.47
CA GLU A 58 -4.36 -7.26 -7.99
C GLU A 58 -3.13 -7.77 -8.74
N ASP A 59 -3.14 -7.75 -10.08
CA ASP A 59 -2.03 -8.25 -10.89
C ASP A 59 -0.74 -7.46 -10.66
N ALA A 60 -0.85 -6.14 -10.56
CA ALA A 60 0.30 -5.27 -10.27
C ALA A 60 0.89 -5.53 -8.87
N HIS A 61 0.03 -5.86 -7.89
CA HIS A 61 0.49 -6.23 -6.56
C HIS A 61 1.18 -7.60 -6.57
N ALA A 62 0.60 -8.58 -7.24
CA ALA A 62 1.20 -9.92 -7.40
C ALA A 62 2.55 -9.87 -8.13
N HIS A 63 2.67 -9.06 -9.19
CA HIS A 63 3.94 -8.84 -9.87
C HIS A 63 4.98 -8.13 -8.99
N TRP A 64 4.55 -7.22 -8.10
CA TRP A 64 5.45 -6.59 -7.14
C TRP A 64 5.92 -7.60 -6.09
N GLU A 65 5.01 -8.39 -5.50
CA GLU A 65 5.36 -9.44 -4.54
C GLU A 65 6.33 -10.46 -5.13
N ALA A 66 6.15 -10.86 -6.40
CA ALA A 66 7.04 -11.78 -7.09
C ALA A 66 8.45 -11.21 -7.36
N GLN A 67 8.60 -9.88 -7.36
CA GLN A 67 9.88 -9.18 -7.57
C GLN A 67 10.53 -8.72 -6.27
N VAL A 68 9.81 -8.75 -5.14
CA VAL A 68 10.37 -8.38 -3.84
C VAL A 68 11.25 -9.53 -3.34
N GLU A 69 12.56 -9.35 -3.48
CA GLU A 69 13.52 -10.20 -2.81
C GLU A 69 13.43 -9.91 -1.30
N LEU A 70 13.03 -10.92 -0.54
CA LEU A 70 12.93 -10.79 0.91
C LEU A 70 14.32 -10.42 1.45
N PRO A 71 14.44 -9.39 2.32
CA PRO A 71 15.71 -9.11 2.97
C PRO A 71 16.18 -10.38 3.66
N ALA A 72 17.50 -10.59 3.66
CA ALA A 72 18.12 -11.74 4.30
C ALA A 72 17.50 -11.94 5.70
N PRO A 73 17.18 -13.20 6.07
CA PRO A 73 16.51 -13.47 7.34
C PRO A 73 17.29 -12.81 8.48
N ALA A 74 16.55 -12.33 9.48
CA ALA A 74 17.17 -11.73 10.66
C ALA A 74 18.26 -12.68 11.18
N PRO A 75 19.47 -12.18 11.48
CA PRO A 75 20.56 -13.03 11.91
C PRO A 75 20.14 -13.78 13.17
N VAL A 76 20.30 -15.11 13.15
CA VAL A 76 19.98 -15.95 14.30
C VAL A 76 20.95 -15.63 15.44
N ALA A 77 20.45 -15.55 16.67
CA ALA A 77 21.29 -15.35 17.84
C ALA A 77 22.31 -16.50 17.95
N GLY A 78 23.61 -16.19 17.76
CA GLY A 78 24.68 -17.18 17.73
C GLY A 78 25.00 -17.81 16.36
N GLY A 79 24.43 -17.30 15.26
CA GLY A 79 24.70 -17.77 13.89
C GLY A 79 26.06 -17.37 13.31
N VAL A 80 26.36 -17.85 12.10
CA VAL A 80 27.61 -17.55 11.38
C VAL A 80 27.60 -16.08 10.96
N GLY A 81 28.48 -15.28 11.57
CA GLY A 81 28.42 -13.81 11.54
C GLY A 81 28.40 -13.26 12.97
N ARG A 82 29.52 -13.41 13.68
CA ARG A 82 29.65 -12.97 15.06
C ARG A 82 29.60 -11.44 15.11
N LEU A 83 28.74 -10.89 15.95
CA LEU A 83 28.77 -9.46 16.29
C LEU A 83 30.00 -9.25 17.18
N GLU A 84 31.06 -8.67 16.62
CA GLU A 84 32.25 -8.25 17.37
C GLU A 84 32.16 -6.73 17.54
N ASP A 85 32.24 -6.24 18.77
CA ASP A 85 32.15 -4.81 19.11
C ASP A 85 30.97 -4.05 18.46
N CYS A 86 29.77 -4.64 18.51
CA CYS A 86 28.56 -4.09 17.89
C CYS A 86 28.64 -3.90 16.36
N ARG A 87 29.53 -4.61 15.67
CA ARG A 87 29.68 -4.59 14.21
C ARG A 87 29.51 -5.99 13.63
N ILE A 88 28.89 -6.05 12.46
CA ILE A 88 28.74 -7.29 11.70
C ILE A 88 30.04 -7.55 10.94
N VAL A 89 30.75 -8.62 11.29
CA VAL A 89 32.00 -9.03 10.63
C VAL A 89 31.71 -10.19 9.68
N ILE A 90 31.87 -9.96 8.37
CA ILE A 90 31.75 -10.99 7.34
C ILE A 90 33.17 -11.46 6.99
N ARG A 91 33.49 -12.72 7.28
CA ARG A 91 34.75 -13.34 6.81
C ARG A 91 34.52 -13.88 5.41
N VAL A 92 35.42 -13.53 4.50
CA VAL A 92 35.46 -14.06 3.14
C VAL A 92 36.63 -15.04 3.10
N ASP A 93 36.36 -16.32 2.83
CA ASP A 93 37.44 -17.28 2.59
C ASP A 93 38.12 -16.93 1.26
N PRO A 94 39.46 -17.07 1.16
CA PRO A 94 40.15 -16.90 -0.11
C PRO A 94 39.64 -17.97 -1.08
N GLN A 95 39.14 -17.55 -2.24
CA GLN A 95 38.82 -18.48 -3.32
C GLN A 95 40.13 -19.08 -3.85
N ASP A 96 40.24 -20.41 -3.78
CA ASP A 96 41.22 -21.20 -4.53
C ASP A 96 40.86 -21.20 -6.03
#